data_AF-A0A2N4SZT2-F1
#
_entry.id   AF-A0A2N4SZT2-F1
#
_cell.length_a   1.000
_cell.length_b   1.000
_cell.length_c   1.000
_cell.angle_alpha   90.00
_cell.angle_beta   90.00
_cell.angle_gamma   90.00
#
_symmetry.space_group_name_H-M   'P 1'
#
loop_
_entity.id
_entity.type
_entity.pdbx_description
1 polymer ?
#
loop_
_entity_poly.entity_id
_entity_poly.type
_entity_poly.pdbx_seq_one_letter_code
_entity_poly.pdbx_strand_id
1 'polypeptide(L)'
;MPSLISRVTPSALLWFGVGCLLTTVVAFAVAFLGGNAAGGQTAGMFLVGGLVGATVAASVTVVVALAGLIGFPGARPRFAVLLLLAVVCHPLLWIGLLATVL
;
A
#
# COMPACT_ATOMS: atom_id res chain seq x y z
N MET A 1 -16.84 -25.74 -10.75
CA MET A 1 -16.42 -24.84 -9.65
C MET A 1 -16.88 -23.44 -10.01
N PRO A 2 -17.84 -22.83 -9.30
CA PRO A 2 -18.21 -21.44 -9.57
C PRO A 2 -16.98 -20.55 -9.30
N SER A 3 -16.62 -19.70 -10.27
CA SER A 3 -15.47 -18.81 -10.14
C SER A 3 -15.70 -17.82 -8.99
N LEU A 4 -14.75 -17.72 -8.06
CA LEU A 4 -14.78 -16.77 -6.93
C LEU A 4 -14.98 -15.31 -7.38
N ILE A 5 -14.60 -15.01 -8.63
CA ILE A 5 -14.81 -13.72 -9.31
C ILE A 5 -16.29 -13.31 -9.35
N SER A 6 -17.23 -14.27 -9.40
CA SER A 6 -18.66 -13.97 -9.46
C SER A 6 -19.21 -13.30 -8.19
N ARG A 7 -18.48 -13.30 -7.06
CA ARG A 7 -18.96 -12.74 -5.78
C ARG A 7 -18.31 -11.41 -5.39
N VAL A 8 -17.24 -10.99 -6.08
CA VAL A 8 -16.51 -9.77 -5.72
C VAL A 8 -16.96 -8.64 -6.65
N THR A 9 -17.63 -7.62 -6.09
CA THR A 9 -18.01 -6.43 -6.84
C THR A 9 -16.80 -5.52 -7.06
N PRO A 10 -16.72 -4.77 -8.17
CA PRO A 10 -15.63 -3.82 -8.42
C PRO A 10 -15.51 -2.79 -7.30
N SER A 11 -16.63 -2.36 -6.72
CA SER A 11 -16.64 -1.40 -5.61
C SER A 11 -16.01 -1.98 -4.34
N ALA A 12 -16.35 -3.22 -3.97
CA ALA A 12 -15.77 -3.86 -2.78
C ALA A 12 -14.25 -4.03 -2.91
N LEU A 13 -13.79 -4.46 -4.09
CA LEU A 13 -12.37 -4.62 -4.36
C LEU A 13 -11.62 -3.27 -4.35
N LEU A 14 -12.23 -2.22 -4.92
CA LEU A 14 -11.66 -0.87 -4.90
C LEU A 14 -11.52 -0.34 -3.47
N TRP A 15 -12.57 -0.45 -2.65
CA TRP A 15 -12.54 0.02 -1.26
C TRP A 15 -11.58 -0.77 -0.40
N PHE A 16 -11.44 -2.08 -0.63
CA PHE A 16 -10.40 -2.88 0.02
C PHE A 16 -9.00 -2.34 -0.31
N GLY A 17 -8.73 -2.06 -1.58
CA GLY A 17 -7.46 -1.46 -2.02
C GLY A 17 -7.23 -0.06 -1.43
N VAL A 18 -8.24 0.79 -1.39
CA VAL A 18 -8.16 2.11 -0.73
C VAL A 18 -7.84 1.95 0.77
N GLY A 19 -8.46 0.97 1.44
CA GLY A 19 -8.17 0.65 2.83
C GLY A 19 -6.70 0.25 3.03
N CYS A 20 -6.15 -0.62 2.19
CA CYS A 20 -4.74 -0.98 2.23
C CYS A 20 -3.81 0.23 1.97
N LEU A 21 -4.17 1.11 1.02
CA LEU A 21 -3.41 2.33 0.77
C LEU A 21 -3.39 3.26 2.00
N LEU A 22 -4.54 3.45 2.65
CA LEU A 22 -4.62 4.23 3.88
C LEU A 22 -3.80 3.61 5.01
N THR A 23 -3.85 2.28 5.16
CA THR A 23 -3.00 1.56 6.13
C THR A 23 -1.51 1.78 5.87
N THR A 24 -1.09 1.92 4.61
CA THR A 24 0.29 2.27 4.25
C THR A 24 0.69 3.62 4.86
N VAL A 25 -0.15 4.64 4.66
CA VAL A 25 0.09 6.00 5.18
C VAL A 25 0.08 6.01 6.71
N VAL A 26 -0.90 5.35 7.33
CA VAL A 26 -1.03 5.27 8.79
C VAL A 26 0.16 4.52 9.41
N ALA A 27 0.59 3.39 8.83
CA ALA A 27 1.74 2.64 9.33
C ALA A 27 3.02 3.50 9.31
N PHE A 28 3.21 4.30 8.26
CA PHE A 28 4.34 5.22 8.18
C PHE A 28 4.24 6.34 9.21
N ALA A 29 3.07 6.96 9.36
CA ALA A 29 2.86 8.02 10.35
C ALA A 29 3.06 7.52 11.79
N VAL A 30 2.55 6.32 12.11
CA VAL A 30 2.74 5.69 13.42
C VAL A 30 4.20 5.37 13.68
N ALA A 31 4.93 4.84 12.69
CA ALA A 31 6.36 4.58 12.82
C ALA A 31 7.18 5.85 12.99
N PHE A 32 6.84 6.92 12.28
CA PHE A 32 7.51 8.20 12.44
C PHE A 32 7.26 8.80 13.82
N LEU A 33 6.00 8.85 14.27
CA LEU A 33 5.64 9.38 15.59
C LEU A 33 6.24 8.53 16.72
N GLY A 34 6.12 7.21 16.62
CA GLY A 34 6.70 6.26 17.57
C GLY A 34 8.23 6.34 17.60
N GLY A 35 8.86 6.50 16.44
CA GLY A 35 10.31 6.68 16.31
C GLY A 35 10.81 7.95 17.01
N ASN A 36 10.09 9.06 16.88
CA ASN A 36 10.47 10.33 17.50
C ASN A 36 10.16 10.42 19.00
N ALA A 37 9.15 9.67 19.48
CA ALA A 37 8.76 9.66 20.90
C ALA A 37 9.57 8.66 21.74
N ALA A 38 10.30 7.74 21.10
CA ALA A 38 10.96 6.63 21.76
C ALA A 38 12.48 6.85 21.91
N GLY A 39 13.10 6.20 22.90
CA GLY A 39 14.56 6.19 23.05
C GLY A 39 15.25 5.52 21.85
N GLY A 40 16.55 5.76 21.66
CA GLY A 40 17.27 5.35 20.43
C GLY A 40 17.13 3.87 20.05
N GLN A 41 17.04 2.96 21.03
CA GLN A 41 16.90 1.53 20.78
C GLN A 41 15.49 1.12 20.31
N THR A 42 14.44 1.79 20.78
CA THR A 42 13.05 1.52 20.39
C THR A 42 12.65 2.27 19.14
N ALA A 43 13.28 3.40 18.84
CA ALA A 43 13.06 4.18 17.62
C ALA A 43 13.32 3.35 16.34
N GLY A 44 14.38 2.54 16.33
CA GLY A 44 14.69 1.63 15.22
C GLY A 44 13.61 0.58 14.98
N MET A 45 13.01 0.03 16.03
CA MET A 45 11.95 -0.98 15.91
C MET A 45 10.66 -0.38 15.32
N PHE A 46 10.29 0.83 15.74
CA PHE A 46 9.14 1.53 15.16
C PHE A 46 9.34 1.80 13.67
N LEU A 47 10.51 2.30 13.28
CA LEU A 47 10.84 2.56 11.88
C LEU A 47 10.80 1.28 11.03
N VAL A 48 11.46 0.21 11.47
CA VAL A 48 11.46 -1.08 10.74
C VAL A 48 10.04 -1.66 10.66
N GLY A 49 9.31 -1.69 11.78
CA GLY A 49 7.97 -2.24 11.85
C GLY A 49 6.98 -1.52 10.93
N GLY A 50 6.95 -0.19 10.97
CA GLY A 50 6.05 0.56 10.07
C GLY A 50 6.51 0.56 8.63
N LEU A 51 7.82 0.48 8.35
CA LEU A 51 8.31 0.33 6.99
C LEU A 51 7.86 -1.00 6.38
N VAL A 52 8.00 -2.10 7.12
CA VAL A 52 7.53 -3.42 6.68
C VAL A 52 6.02 -3.41 6.51
N GLY A 53 5.27 -2.91 7.50
CA GLY A 53 3.80 -2.81 7.43
C GLY A 53 3.32 -1.98 6.23
N ALA A 54 3.93 -0.81 6.00
CA ALA A 54 3.64 0.04 4.87
C ALA A 54 3.98 -0.65 3.53
N THR A 55 5.12 -1.34 3.46
CA THR A 55 5.53 -2.08 2.26
C THR A 55 4.53 -3.17 1.90
N VAL A 56 4.09 -3.96 2.90
CA VAL A 56 3.11 -5.03 2.70
C VAL A 56 1.77 -4.43 2.26
N ALA A 57 1.28 -3.40 2.93
CA ALA A 57 0.00 -2.77 2.60
C ALA A 57 0.00 -2.13 1.20
N ALA A 58 1.10 -1.47 0.82
CA ALA A 58 1.28 -0.92 -0.53
C ALA A 58 1.32 -2.03 -1.59
N SER A 59 2.05 -3.12 -1.32
CA SER A 59 2.15 -4.28 -2.22
C SER A 59 0.79 -4.93 -2.46
N VAL A 60 0.00 -5.13 -1.40
CA VAL A 60 -1.37 -5.64 -1.50
C VAL A 60 -2.24 -4.70 -2.33
N THR A 61 -2.11 -3.38 -2.14
CA THR A 61 -2.84 -2.38 -2.94
C THR A 61 -2.50 -2.48 -4.42
N VAL A 62 -1.23 -2.65 -4.77
CA VAL A 62 -0.77 -2.86 -6.16
C VAL A 62 -1.42 -4.09 -6.76
N VAL A 63 -1.37 -5.23 -6.06
CA VAL A 63 -1.98 -6.49 -6.52
C VAL A 63 -3.49 -6.34 -6.73
N VAL A 64 -4.19 -5.70 -5.78
CA VAL A 64 -5.63 -5.42 -5.87
C VAL A 64 -5.96 -4.52 -7.06
N ALA A 65 -5.17 -3.47 -7.27
CA ALA A 65 -5.37 -2.55 -8.38
C ALA A 65 -5.15 -3.22 -9.75
N LEU A 66 -4.11 -4.06 -9.88
CA LEU A 66 -3.87 -4.87 -11.07
C LEU A 66 -5.00 -5.86 -11.34
N ALA A 67 -5.46 -6.57 -10.30
CA ALA A 67 -6.60 -7.47 -10.41
C ALA A 67 -7.85 -6.73 -10.88
N GLY A 68 -8.09 -5.52 -10.37
CA GLY A 68 -9.20 -4.68 -10.78
C GLY A 68 -9.11 -4.18 -12.24
N LEU A 69 -7.92 -3.80 -12.69
CA LEU A 69 -7.67 -3.39 -14.08
C LEU A 69 -7.96 -4.51 -15.09
N ILE A 70 -7.56 -5.74 -14.74
CA ILE A 70 -7.74 -6.93 -15.58
C ILE A 70 -9.21 -7.39 -15.54
N GLY A 71 -9.82 -7.41 -14.35
CA GLY A 71 -11.15 -8.00 -14.12
C GLY A 71 -12.34 -7.10 -14.45
N PHE A 72 -12.21 -5.76 -14.39
CA PHE A 72 -13.35 -4.84 -14.48
C PHE A 72 -13.16 -3.73 -15.52
N PRO A 73 -13.50 -3.97 -16.80
CA PRO A 73 -13.28 -3.01 -17.88
C PRO A 73 -13.97 -1.66 -17.65
N GLY A 74 -15.17 -1.64 -17.09
CA GLY A 74 -15.91 -0.40 -16.77
C GLY A 74 -15.38 0.41 -15.58
N ALA A 75 -14.48 -0.16 -14.77
CA ALA A 75 -13.90 0.49 -13.58
C ALA A 75 -12.39 0.75 -13.69
N ARG A 76 -11.78 0.42 -14.84
CA ARG A 76 -10.34 0.62 -15.12
C ARG A 76 -9.77 1.96 -14.69
N PRO A 77 -10.37 3.13 -14.99
CA PRO A 77 -9.75 4.40 -14.60
C PRO A 77 -9.58 4.53 -13.08
N ARG A 78 -10.53 4.01 -12.28
CA ARG A 78 -10.45 4.05 -10.81
C ARG A 78 -9.32 3.16 -10.30
N PHE A 79 -9.18 1.96 -10.85
CA PHE A 79 -8.08 1.05 -10.48
C PHE A 79 -6.72 1.54 -11.00
N ALA A 80 -6.66 2.24 -12.14
CA ALA A 80 -5.44 2.86 -12.63
C ALA A 80 -4.95 3.97 -11.67
N VAL A 81 -5.86 4.82 -11.21
CA VAL A 81 -5.56 5.85 -10.19
C VAL A 81 -5.08 5.21 -8.89
N LEU A 82 -5.77 4.15 -8.43
CA LEU A 82 -5.35 3.42 -7.23
C LEU A 82 -3.95 2.80 -7.40
N LEU A 83 -3.65 2.22 -8.55
CA LEU A 83 -2.34 1.65 -8.86
C LEU A 83 -1.26 2.75 -8.84
N LEU A 84 -1.52 3.88 -9.50
CA LEU A 84 -0.58 4.99 -9.55
C LEU A 84 -0.29 5.53 -8.14
N LEU A 85 -1.32 5.72 -7.32
CA LEU A 85 -1.16 6.13 -5.92
C LEU A 85 -0.37 5.08 -5.11
N ALA A 86 -0.67 3.80 -5.28
CA ALA A 86 0.03 2.72 -4.57
C ALA A 86 1.52 2.67 -4.94
N VAL A 87 1.86 2.86 -6.22
CA VAL A 87 3.24 2.93 -6.70
C VAL A 87 3.95 4.16 -6.16
N VAL A 88 3.33 5.34 -6.26
CA VAL A 88 3.90 6.60 -5.76
C VAL A 88 4.09 6.55 -4.24
N CYS A 89 3.18 5.91 -3.50
CA CYS A 89 3.30 5.75 -2.05
C CYS A 89 4.18 4.55 -1.65
N HIS A 90 4.77 3.81 -2.59
CA HIS A 90 5.46 2.57 -2.27
C HIS A 90 6.82 2.84 -1.60
N PRO A 91 7.02 2.46 -0.33
CA PRO A 91 8.21 2.84 0.44
C PRO A 91 9.52 2.34 -0.17
N LEU A 92 9.53 1.14 -0.78
CA LEU A 92 10.71 0.61 -1.47
C LEU A 92 11.17 1.48 -2.65
N LEU A 93 10.23 2.15 -3.33
CA LEU A 93 10.53 3.00 -4.47
C LEU A 93 11.32 4.24 -4.01
N TRP A 94 10.91 4.83 -2.88
CA TRP A 94 11.62 5.93 -2.25
C TRP A 94 12.96 5.52 -1.65
N ILE A 95 13.05 4.34 -1.02
CA ILE A 95 14.34 3.84 -0.51
C ILE A 95 15.32 3.63 -1.67
N GLY A 96 14.88 3.02 -2.77
CA GLY A 96 15.69 2.85 -3.97
C GLY A 96 16.15 4.20 -4.53
N LEU A 97 15.22 5.16 -4.65
CA LEU A 97 15.55 6.51 -5.12
C LEU A 97 16.59 7.18 -4.22
N LEU A 98 16.41 7.16 -2.90
CA LEU A 98 17.34 7.74 -1.93
C LEU A 98 18.72 7.08 -2.00
N ALA A 99 18.77 5.76 -2.20
CA ALA A 99 20.02 5.03 -2.36
C ALA A 99 20.79 5.39 -3.64
N THR A 100 20.13 5.96 -4.66
CA THR A 100 20.82 6.43 -5.88
C THR A 100 21.39 7.84 -5.78
N VAL A 101 21.00 8.61 -4.76
CA VAL A 101 21.46 10.01 -4.56
C VAL A 101 22.51 10.13 -3.45
N LEU A 102 22.79 9.03 -2.74
CA LEU A 102 23.82 8.90 -1.70
C LEU A 102 25.07 8.25 -2.27
#